data_AF-A0A920I9L5-F1
#
_entry.id   AF-A0A920I9L5-F1
#
_cell.length_a   1.000
_cell.length_b   1.000
_cell.length_c   1.000
_cell.angle_alpha   90.00
_cell.angle_beta   90.00
_cell.angle_gamma   90.00
#
_symmetry.space_group_name_H-M   'P 1'
#
loop_
_entity.id
_entity.type
_entity.pdbx_description
1 polymer ?
#
loop_
_entity_poly.entity_id
_entity_poly.type
_entity_poly.pdbx_seq_one_letter_code
_entity_poly.pdbx_strand_id
1 'polypeptide(L)' 'MTLEKIAEIDLKLKELEGLKDQLNTLASACHGDDRPNCPILDALTSE' A
#
# COMPACT_ATOMS: atom_id res chain seq x y z
N MET A 1 16.47 -7.42 -24.76
CA MET A 1 15.75 -8.54 -24.14
C MET A 1 15.96 -8.63 -22.63
N THR A 2 17.11 -9.09 -22.09
CA THR A 2 17.29 -9.23 -20.63
C THR A 2 17.21 -7.90 -19.87
N LEU A 3 17.83 -6.84 -20.39
CA LEU A 3 17.77 -5.50 -19.78
C LEU A 3 16.37 -4.89 -19.78
N GLU A 4 15.59 -5.13 -20.83
CA GLU A 4 14.18 -4.70 -20.89
C GLU A 4 13.35 -5.43 -19.84
N LYS A 5 13.61 -6.73 -19.66
CA LYS A 5 12.92 -7.51 -18.63
C LYS A 5 13.27 -7.04 -17.21
N ILE A 6 14.50 -6.61 -16.99
CA ILE A 6 14.93 -5.99 -15.73
C ILE A 6 14.17 -4.67 -15.51
N ALA A 7 14.08 -3.82 -16.53
CA ALA A 7 13.33 -2.57 -16.43
C ALA A 7 11.82 -2.78 -16.16
N GLU A 8 11.20 -3.82 -16.74
CA GLU A 8 9.82 -4.21 -16.42
C GLU A 8 9.65 -4.63 -14.96
N ILE A 9 10.64 -5.34 -14.41
CA ILE A 9 10.63 -5.77 -13.00
C ILE A 9 10.78 -4.56 -12.08
N ASP A 10 11.71 -3.65 -12.38
CA ASP A 10 11.94 -2.43 -11.60
C ASP A 10 10.69 -1.53 -11.57
N LEU A 11 9.98 -1.43 -12.70
CA LEU A 11 8.72 -0.69 -12.76
C LEU A 11 7.66 -1.29 -11.82
N LYS A 12 7.48 -2.62 -11.86
CA LYS A 12 6.53 -3.31 -10.98
C LYS A 12 6.91 -3.22 -9.51
N LEU A 13 8.21 -3.29 -9.20
CA LEU A 13 8.69 -3.10 -7.83
C LEU A 13 8.31 -1.72 -7.32
N LYS A 14 8.52 -0.67 -8.13
CA LYS A 14 8.17 0.70 -7.76
C LYS A 14 6.66 0.88 -7.51
N GLU A 15 5.81 0.24 -8.32
CA GLU A 15 4.36 0.23 -8.09
C GLU A 15 4.00 -0.44 -6.76
N LEU A 16 4.57 -1.61 -6.49
CA LEU A 16 4.34 -2.35 -5.25
C LEU A 16 4.87 -1.60 -4.02
N GLU A 17 6.00 -0.90 -4.13
CA GLU A 17 6.53 -0.03 -3.09
C GLU A 17 5.56 1.12 -2.78
N GLY A 18 4.99 1.76 -3.81
CA GLY A 18 3.99 2.80 -3.63
C GLY A 18 2.72 2.32 -2.92
N LEU A 19 2.24 1.12 -3.25
CA LEU A 19 1.10 0.51 -2.55
C LEU A 19 1.43 0.17 -1.08
N LYS A 20 2.63 -0.37 -0.84
CA LYS A 20 3.12 -0.67 0.50
C LYS A 20 3.21 0.58 1.36
N ASP A 21 3.68 1.70 0.83
CA ASP A 21 3.80 2.96 1.57
C ASP A 21 2.43 3.55 1.94
N GLN A 22 1.45 3.43 1.05
CA GLN A 22 0.05 3.79 1.35
C GLN A 22 -0.51 2.93 2.47
N LEU A 23 -0.33 1.60 2.38
CA LEU A 23 -0.76 0.67 3.43
C LEU A 23 -0.04 0.93 4.76
N ASN A 24 1.25 1.24 4.76
CA ASN A 24 1.99 1.60 5.96
C ASN A 24 1.44 2.88 6.60
N THR A 25 1.07 3.87 5.80
CA THR A 25 0.46 5.11 6.29
C THR A 25 -0.86 4.80 6.98
N LEU A 26 -1.73 4.01 6.34
CA LEU A 26 -3.00 3.56 6.90
C LEU A 26 -2.82 2.72 8.18
N ALA A 27 -1.84 1.81 8.17
CA ALA A 27 -1.50 0.97 9.31
C ALA A 27 -0.94 1.80 10.48
N SER A 28 -0.10 2.80 10.23
CA SER A 28 0.44 3.68 11.28
C SER A 28 -0.63 4.55 11.94
N ALA A 29 -1.70 4.88 11.20
CA ALA A 29 -2.85 5.60 11.73
C ALA A 29 -3.80 4.68 12.53
N CYS A 30 -3.66 3.36 12.40
CA CYS A 30 -4.50 2.38 13.07
C CYS A 30 -3.76 1.71 14.23
N HIS A 31 -4.33 1.78 15.43
CA HIS A 31 -3.74 1.13 16.61
C HIS A 31 -4.02 -0.38 16.68
N GLY A 32 -4.86 -0.91 15.78
CA GLY A 32 -5.19 -2.35 15.73
C GLY A 32 -5.95 -2.85 16.97
N ASP A 33 -6.62 -1.94 17.68
CA ASP A 33 -7.50 -2.27 18.80
C ASP A 33 -8.97 -2.21 18.38
N ASP A 34 -9.87 -2.64 19.26
CA ASP A 34 -11.32 -2.70 19.04
C ASP A 34 -12.00 -1.30 18.97
N ARG A 35 -11.27 -0.24 18.57
CA ARG A 35 -11.86 1.10 18.46
C ARG A 35 -12.76 1.20 17.22
N PRO A 36 -13.94 1.80 17.35
CA PRO A 36 -14.92 1.92 16.26
C PRO A 36 -14.53 2.90 15.14
N ASN A 37 -13.38 3.57 15.24
CA ASN A 37 -12.94 4.60 14.32
C ASN A 37 -11.59 4.19 13.71
N CYS A 38 -11.62 3.14 12.88
CA CYS A 38 -10.43 2.60 12.23
C CYS A 38 -10.22 3.33 10.89
N PRO A 39 -9.16 4.15 10.75
CA PRO A 39 -8.93 4.93 9.54
C PRO A 39 -8.74 4.09 8.28
N ILE A 40 -8.34 2.82 8.44
CA ILE A 40 -8.20 1.86 7.33
C ILE A 40 -9.57 1.49 6.77
N LEU A 41 -10.55 1.22 7.64
CA LEU A 41 -11.90 0.84 7.21
C LEU A 41 -12.59 2.01 6.52
N ASP A 42 -12.44 3.24 7.04
CA ASP A 42 -12.99 4.45 6.42
C ASP A 42 -12.40 4.71 5.02
N ALA A 43 -11.09 4.51 4.86
CA ALA A 43 -10.41 4.65 3.58
C ALA A 43 -10.83 3.57 2.56
N LEU A 44 -11.08 2.33 3.01
CA LEU A 44 -11.46 1.20 2.14
C LEU A 44 -12.96 1.14 1.82
N THR A 45 -13.82 1.74 2.64
CA THR A 45 -15.29 1.73 2.43
C THR A 45 -15.81 2.95 1.68
N SER A 46 -14.95 3.91 1.34
CA SER A 46 -15.30 5.10 0.54
C SER A 46 -15.33 4.84 -0.98
N GLU A 47 -15.58 3.60 -1.42
CA GLU A 47 -15.82 3.23 -2.83
C GLU A 47 -17.30 3.35 -3.23
#